data_AF-A0A6I4M4B7-F1
#
_entry.id   AF-A0A6I4M4B7-F1
#
_cell.length_a   1.000
_cell.length_b   1.000
_cell.length_c   1.000
_cell.angle_alpha   90.00
_cell.angle_beta   90.00
_cell.angle_gamma   90.00
#
_symmetry.space_group_name_H-M   'P 1'
#
loop_
_entity.id
_entity.type
_entity.pdbx_description
1 polymer ?
#
loop_
_entity_poly.entity_id
_entity_poly.type
_entity_poly.pdbx_seq_one_letter_code
_entity_poly.pdbx_strand_id
1 'polypeptide(L)'
;MAAPDAARASRPAADRGTASVEFAALLPIVLGVVLVCFEALMASVTVERVENAARTGARVAAMRQDASACVPAAAAALPGWLNERELRGGDAGDDGVSCTVRAKVPLLWRGVPLDYTVTRTVTMPEG
;
A
#
# COMPACT_ATOMS: atom_id res chain seq x y z
N MET A 1 -15.56 -70.73 40.29
CA MET A 1 -16.64 -70.07 39.51
C MET A 1 -16.65 -68.60 39.92
N ALA A 2 -16.73 -67.68 38.94
CA ALA A 2 -16.57 -66.20 38.97
C ALA A 2 -15.11 -65.70 38.84
N ALA A 3 -14.74 -64.74 37.98
CA ALA A 3 -15.38 -64.04 36.85
C ALA A 3 -14.24 -63.46 35.95
N PRO A 4 -14.45 -63.17 34.65
CA PRO A 4 -13.41 -62.62 33.79
C PRO A 4 -13.26 -61.11 34.02
N ASP A 5 -12.05 -60.65 34.34
CA ASP A 5 -11.75 -59.22 34.32
C ASP A 5 -11.67 -58.74 32.87
N ALA A 6 -12.71 -58.02 32.46
CA ALA A 6 -12.84 -57.46 31.13
C ALA A 6 -11.69 -56.50 30.86
N ALA A 7 -10.84 -56.86 29.89
CA ALA A 7 -9.87 -55.95 29.30
C ALA A 7 -10.60 -54.69 28.83
N ARG A 8 -10.37 -53.56 29.53
CA ARG A 8 -10.86 -52.26 29.09
C ARG A 8 -10.15 -51.89 27.80
N ALA A 9 -10.81 -52.15 26.68
CA ALA A 9 -10.42 -51.59 25.39
C ALA A 9 -10.52 -50.07 25.49
N SER A 10 -9.38 -49.41 25.62
CA SER A 10 -9.23 -47.97 25.45
C SER A 10 -9.70 -47.63 24.02
N ARG A 11 -10.83 -46.95 23.90
CA ARG A 11 -11.30 -46.43 22.62
C ARG A 11 -10.28 -45.40 22.12
N PRO A 12 -9.72 -45.54 20.91
CA PRO A 12 -8.82 -44.53 20.37
C PRO A 12 -9.60 -43.23 20.20
N ALA A 13 -9.16 -42.21 20.92
CA ALA A 13 -9.78 -40.90 20.93
C ALA A 13 -9.53 -40.21 19.59
N ALA A 14 -10.61 -40.05 18.82
CA ALA A 14 -10.89 -38.92 17.94
C ALA A 14 -9.70 -38.25 17.22
N ASP A 15 -9.12 -38.92 16.22
CA ASP A 15 -8.18 -38.33 15.24
C ASP A 15 -8.81 -37.26 14.31
N ARG A 16 -10.07 -36.89 14.53
CA ARG A 16 -10.77 -35.89 13.69
C ARG A 16 -10.53 -34.43 14.11
N GLY A 17 -9.90 -34.20 15.27
CA GLY A 17 -9.57 -32.85 15.75
C GLY A 17 -8.17 -32.38 15.38
N THR A 18 -7.20 -33.29 15.28
CA THR A 18 -5.78 -32.95 15.07
C THR A 18 -5.55 -32.23 13.74
N ALA A 19 -6.08 -32.76 12.64
CA ALA A 19 -5.94 -32.13 11.33
C ALA A 19 -6.55 -30.72 11.29
N SER A 20 -7.75 -30.52 11.85
CA SER A 20 -8.41 -29.21 11.86
C SER A 20 -7.65 -28.15 12.68
N VAL A 21 -7.01 -28.56 13.78
CA VAL A 21 -6.22 -27.66 14.63
C VAL A 21 -4.87 -27.33 13.99
N GLU A 22 -4.24 -28.29 13.29
CA GLU A 22 -3.02 -28.03 12.50
C GLU A 22 -3.28 -27.04 11.35
N PHE A 23 -4.41 -27.17 10.63
CA PHE A 23 -4.81 -26.18 9.62
C PHE A 23 -5.13 -24.81 10.24
N ALA A 24 -5.74 -24.78 11.43
CA ALA A 24 -6.00 -23.53 12.13
C ALA A 24 -4.70 -22.81 12.55
N ALA A 25 -3.61 -23.54 12.80
CA ALA A 25 -2.30 -22.96 13.08
C ALA A 25 -1.62 -22.35 11.83
N LEU A 26 -1.91 -22.87 10.63
CA LEU A 26 -1.43 -22.30 9.37
C LEU A 26 -2.19 -21.05 8.95
N LEU A 27 -3.48 -20.95 9.31
CA LEU A 27 -4.35 -19.83 8.97
C LEU A 27 -3.76 -18.44 9.32
N PRO A 28 -3.26 -18.17 10.55
CA PRO A 28 -2.66 -16.88 10.86
C PRO A 28 -1.38 -16.60 10.06
N ILE A 29 -0.61 -17.63 9.72
CA ILE A 29 0.61 -17.48 8.89
C ILE A 29 0.21 -17.07 7.46
N VAL A 30 -0.74 -17.79 6.85
CA VAL A 30 -1.24 -17.45 5.51
C VAL A 30 -1.86 -16.07 5.50
N LEU A 31 -2.65 -15.71 6.51
CA LEU A 31 -3.22 -14.37 6.64
C LEU A 31 -2.13 -13.30 6.75
N GLY A 32 -1.07 -13.56 7.51
CA GLY A 32 0.10 -12.68 7.60
C GLY A 32 0.78 -12.48 6.26
N VAL A 33 0.99 -13.55 5.48
CA VAL A 33 1.57 -13.45 4.13
C VAL A 33 0.66 -12.66 3.19
N VAL A 34 -0.64 -12.94 3.18
CA VAL A 34 -1.62 -12.19 2.38
C VAL A 34 -1.60 -10.71 2.72
N LEU A 35 -1.50 -10.38 4.02
CA LEU A 35 -1.43 -9.00 4.47
C LEU A 35 -0.13 -8.31 4.00
N VAL A 36 1.02 -8.99 4.09
CA VAL A 36 2.29 -8.44 3.56
C VAL A 36 2.21 -8.21 2.05
N CYS A 37 1.63 -9.15 1.30
CA CYS A 37 1.39 -8.96 -0.14
C CYS A 37 0.43 -7.79 -0.41
N PHE A 38 -0.60 -7.62 0.41
CA PHE A 38 -1.53 -6.51 0.30
C PHE A 38 -0.85 -5.16 0.55
N GLU A 39 -0.01 -5.06 1.58
CA GLU A 39 0.81 -3.87 1.85
C GLU A 39 1.75 -3.54 0.67
N ALA A 40 2.43 -4.55 0.12
CA ALA A 40 3.30 -4.37 -1.05
C ALA A 40 2.54 -3.91 -2.31
N LEU A 41 1.32 -4.42 -2.50
CA LEU A 41 0.42 -4.00 -3.57
C LEU A 41 0.00 -2.55 -3.40
N MET A 42 -0.43 -2.16 -2.20
CA MET A 42 -0.82 -0.78 -1.88
C MET A 42 0.33 0.20 -2.05
N ALA A 43 1.55 -0.19 -1.68
CA ALA A 43 2.76 0.60 -1.92
C ALA A 43 2.99 0.83 -3.42
N SER A 44 2.97 -0.23 -4.23
CA SER A 44 3.16 -0.14 -5.68
C SER A 44 2.11 0.76 -6.35
N VAL A 45 0.83 0.57 -6.02
CA VAL A 45 -0.27 1.41 -6.54
C VAL A 45 -0.08 2.87 -6.15
N THR A 46 0.39 3.16 -4.94
CA THR A 46 0.63 4.53 -4.50
C THR A 46 1.73 5.19 -5.33
N VAL A 47 2.83 4.47 -5.62
CA VAL A 47 3.92 4.96 -6.48
C VAL A 47 3.38 5.34 -7.86
N GLU A 48 2.63 4.44 -8.49
CA GLU A 48 2.04 4.66 -9.81
C GLU A 48 1.10 5.87 -9.84
N ARG A 49 0.26 6.03 -8.81
CA ARG A 49 -0.68 7.16 -8.70
C ARG A 49 0.04 8.50 -8.49
N VAL A 50 1.09 8.52 -7.68
CA VAL A 50 1.92 9.71 -7.45
C VAL A 50 2.61 10.16 -8.73
N GLU A 51 3.19 9.21 -9.47
CA GLU A 51 3.86 9.51 -10.73
C GLU A 51 2.89 10.04 -11.79
N ASN A 52 1.71 9.42 -11.93
CA ASN A 52 0.68 9.89 -12.85
C ASN A 52 0.19 11.31 -12.47
N ALA A 53 0.03 11.59 -11.18
CA ALA A 53 -0.35 12.91 -10.70
C ALA A 53 0.73 13.97 -10.98
N ALA A 54 2.01 13.64 -10.77
CA ALA A 54 3.13 14.55 -11.06
C ALA A 54 3.21 14.89 -12.56
N ARG A 55 3.10 13.88 -13.44
CA ARG A 55 3.08 14.09 -14.90
C ARG A 55 1.88 14.92 -15.34
N THR A 56 0.70 14.67 -14.78
CA THR A 56 -0.52 15.43 -15.08
C THR A 56 -0.39 16.89 -14.63
N GLY A 57 0.12 17.12 -13.41
CA GLY A 57 0.38 18.45 -12.87
C GLY A 57 1.39 19.24 -13.70
N ALA A 58 2.52 18.61 -14.05
CA ALA A 58 3.55 19.22 -14.90
C ALA A 58 3.00 19.61 -16.28
N ARG A 59 2.22 18.73 -16.93
CA ARG A 59 1.60 19.01 -18.23
C ARG A 59 0.66 20.21 -18.19
N VAL A 60 -0.18 20.30 -17.17
CA VAL A 60 -1.13 21.42 -17.03
C VAL A 60 -0.41 22.73 -16.71
N ALA A 61 0.64 22.67 -15.90
CA ALA A 61 1.42 23.85 -15.55
C ALA A 61 2.19 24.39 -16.77
N ALA A 62 2.83 23.53 -17.56
CA ALA A 62 3.48 23.90 -18.81
C ALA A 62 2.48 24.44 -19.87
N MET A 63 1.29 23.84 -20.01
CA MET A 63 0.25 24.35 -20.92
C MET A 63 -0.26 25.74 -20.55
N ARG A 64 -0.20 26.10 -19.27
CA ARG A 64 -0.66 27.40 -18.78
C ARG A 64 0.48 28.40 -18.58
N GLN A 65 1.73 27.97 -18.76
CA GLN A 65 2.94 28.74 -18.44
C GLN A 65 2.87 29.32 -17.02
N ASP A 66 2.31 28.52 -16.10
CA ASP A 66 1.99 28.94 -14.74
C ASP A 66 2.23 27.78 -13.78
N ALA A 67 3.31 27.88 -13.01
CA ALA A 67 3.68 26.91 -12.00
C ALA A 67 2.61 26.75 -10.90
N SER A 68 1.77 27.77 -10.66
CA SER A 68 0.69 27.69 -9.67
C SER A 68 -0.41 26.71 -10.09
N ALA A 69 -0.55 26.41 -11.38
CA ALA A 69 -1.52 25.47 -11.91
C ALA A 69 -1.15 23.99 -11.69
N CYS A 70 0.11 23.68 -11.32
CA CYS A 70 0.56 22.30 -11.03
C CYS A 70 -0.19 21.71 -9.81
N VAL A 71 -0.29 22.46 -8.71
CA VAL A 71 -0.88 21.98 -7.45
C VAL A 71 -2.34 21.53 -7.60
N PRO A 72 -3.27 22.35 -8.13
CA PRO A 72 -4.66 21.94 -8.28
C PRO A 72 -4.83 20.79 -9.29
N ALA A 73 -4.00 20.74 -10.35
CA ALA A 73 -4.05 19.67 -11.35
C ALA A 73 -3.54 18.32 -10.80
N ALA A 74 -2.41 18.33 -10.08
CA ALA A 74 -1.89 17.16 -9.41
C ALA A 74 -2.82 16.67 -8.30
N ALA A 75 -3.43 17.60 -7.53
CA ALA A 75 -4.42 17.27 -6.50
C ALA A 75 -5.66 16.58 -7.07
N ALA A 76 -6.16 17.03 -8.24
CA ALA A 76 -7.30 16.42 -8.91
C ALA A 76 -7.00 15.02 -9.47
N ALA A 77 -5.74 14.74 -9.82
CA ALA A 77 -5.29 13.44 -10.30
C ALA A 77 -5.03 12.42 -9.17
N LEU A 78 -4.92 12.89 -7.92
CA LEU A 78 -4.72 12.04 -6.75
C LEU A 78 -6.05 11.53 -6.20
N PRO A 79 -6.11 10.26 -5.77
CA PRO A 79 -7.33 9.73 -5.18
C PRO A 79 -7.63 10.38 -3.82
N GLY A 80 -8.92 10.56 -3.50
CA GLY A 80 -9.38 11.23 -2.27
C GLY A 80 -9.08 10.49 -0.96
N TRP A 81 -8.64 9.22 -1.02
CA TRP A 81 -8.18 8.48 0.16
C TRP A 81 -6.73 8.80 0.53
N LEU A 82 -5.98 9.48 -0.35
CA LEU A 82 -4.57 9.83 -0.15
C LEU A 82 -4.45 11.29 0.32
N ASN A 83 -4.87 11.53 1.56
CA ASN A 83 -4.95 12.87 2.17
C ASN A 83 -3.61 13.40 2.69
N GLU A 84 -2.67 12.51 3.03
CA GLU A 84 -1.31 12.86 3.46
C GLU A 84 -0.39 13.03 2.26
N ARG A 85 -0.42 14.23 1.68
CA ARG A 85 0.34 14.60 0.49
C ARG A 85 0.90 16.01 0.59
N GLU A 86 2.06 16.20 0.00
CA GLU A 86 2.70 17.50 -0.17
C GLU A 86 2.89 17.74 -1.67
N LEU A 87 2.28 18.82 -2.16
CA LEU A 87 2.31 19.23 -3.56
C LEU A 87 3.03 20.56 -3.64
N ARG A 88 4.03 20.66 -4.51
CA ARG A 88 4.77 21.90 -4.75
C ARG A 88 4.92 22.12 -6.25
N GLY A 89 4.35 23.20 -6.76
CA GLY A 89 4.71 23.75 -8.07
C GLY A 89 5.84 24.76 -7.88
N GLY A 90 6.76 24.83 -8.84
CA GLY A 90 7.83 25.83 -8.82
C GLY A 90 8.32 26.13 -10.23
N ASP A 91 8.75 27.37 -10.44
CA ASP A 91 9.41 27.79 -11.66
C ASP A 91 10.83 27.20 -11.68
N ALA A 92 11.20 26.55 -12.78
CA ALA A 92 12.55 25.99 -12.98
C ALA A 92 13.46 26.97 -13.74
N GLY A 93 13.11 28.25 -13.81
CA GLY A 93 13.87 29.27 -14.54
C GLY A 93 13.87 28.98 -16.04
N ASP A 94 15.04 29.01 -16.68
CA ASP A 94 15.21 28.74 -18.11
C ASP A 94 14.85 27.28 -18.51
N ASP A 95 14.73 26.37 -17.54
CA ASP A 95 14.35 24.96 -17.76
C ASP A 95 12.83 24.72 -17.74
N GLY A 96 12.03 25.78 -17.58
CA GLY A 96 10.57 25.75 -17.66
C GLY A 96 9.84 25.61 -16.32
N VAL A 97 8.86 24.70 -16.23
CA VAL A 97 8.00 24.53 -15.05
C VAL A 97 8.21 23.18 -14.38
N SER A 98 8.31 23.18 -13.05
CA SER A 98 8.48 21.98 -12.22
C SER A 98 7.27 21.68 -11.36
N CYS A 99 6.96 20.40 -11.22
CA CYS A 99 5.87 19.88 -10.39
C CYS A 99 6.39 18.73 -9.52
N THR A 100 6.36 18.92 -8.20
CA THR A 100 6.77 17.92 -7.21
C THR A 100 5.55 17.41 -6.46
N VAL A 101 5.38 16.09 -6.46
CA VAL A 101 4.33 15.37 -5.75
C VAL A 101 4.97 14.43 -4.74
N ARG A 102 4.61 14.59 -3.47
CA ARG A 102 4.97 13.70 -2.39
C ARG A 102 3.71 13.14 -1.76
N ALA A 103 3.65 11.83 -1.57
CA ALA A 103 2.56 11.19 -0.83
C ALA A 103 3.08 10.08 0.08
N LYS A 104 2.41 9.92 1.21
CA LYS A 104 2.68 8.83 2.15
C LYS A 104 1.85 7.61 1.78
N VAL A 105 2.47 6.43 1.72
CA VAL A 105 1.74 5.18 1.53
C VAL A 105 0.89 4.91 2.77
N PRO A 106 -0.44 4.72 2.65
CA PRO A 106 -1.25 4.35 3.80
C PRO A 106 -0.97 2.89 4.16
N LEU A 107 -0.22 2.69 5.23
CA LEU A 107 -0.03 1.37 5.83
C LEU A 107 -1.23 1.04 6.71
N LEU A 108 -1.72 -0.21 6.67
CA LEU A 108 -2.81 -0.64 7.55
C LEU A 108 -2.35 -0.74 9.01
N TRP A 109 -1.07 -1.03 9.24
CA TRP A 109 -0.48 -1.07 10.58
C TRP A 109 0.29 0.21 10.93
N ARG A 110 -0.30 1.03 11.82
CA ARG A 110 0.38 2.18 12.45
C ARG A 110 1.55 1.81 13.38
N GLY A 111 1.80 0.51 13.61
CA GLY A 111 2.79 0.01 14.58
C GLY A 111 4.05 -0.61 13.98
N VAL A 112 4.14 -0.72 12.64
CA VAL A 112 5.36 -1.15 11.96
C VAL A 112 6.03 0.10 11.37
N PRO A 113 7.32 0.38 11.65
CA PRO A 113 8.01 1.60 11.23
C PRO A 113 8.39 1.56 9.74
N LEU A 114 7.43 1.29 8.86
CA LEU A 114 7.57 1.33 7.41
C LEU A 114 7.02 2.66 6.88
N ASP A 115 7.37 3.79 7.49
CA ASP A 115 6.99 5.13 7.02
C ASP A 115 7.55 5.40 5.61
N TYR A 116 6.89 4.88 4.57
CA TYR A 116 7.35 4.94 3.20
C TYR A 116 6.75 6.18 2.53
N THR A 117 7.59 7.19 2.36
CA THR A 117 7.23 8.44 1.70
C THR A 117 7.74 8.41 0.26
N VAL A 118 6.83 8.45 -0.71
CA VAL A 118 7.18 8.50 -2.13
C VAL A 118 7.25 9.97 -2.54
N THR A 119 8.41 10.42 -3.01
CA THR A 119 8.60 11.77 -3.57
C THR A 119 8.97 11.65 -5.04
N ARG A 120 8.23 12.34 -5.92
CA ARG A 120 8.54 12.43 -7.35
C ARG A 120 8.49 13.87 -7.83
N THR A 121 9.53 14.29 -8.54
CA THR A 121 9.64 15.61 -9.17
C THR A 121 9.70 15.44 -10.67
N VAL A 122 8.91 16.22 -11.40
CA VAL A 122 8.89 16.27 -12.86
C VAL A 122 9.13 17.71 -13.30
N THR A 123 10.08 17.93 -14.20
CA THR A 123 10.36 19.22 -14.83
C THR A 123 10.00 19.13 -16.31
N MET A 124 9.27 20.12 -16.82
CA MET A 124 8.95 20.25 -18.25
C MET A 124 9.50 21.57 -18.80
N PRO A 125 10.19 21.55 -19.96
CA PRO A 125 10.63 22.77 -20.63
C PRO A 125 9.43 23.55 -21.17
N GLU A 126 9.47 24.87 -21.02
CA GLU A 126 8.57 25.82 -21.68
C GLU A 126 9.02 25.93 -23.15
N GLY A 127 8.18 25.52 -24.09
CA GLY A 127 8.45 25.58 -25.53
C GLY A 127 7.79 26.78 -26.18
#